data_AF-A0A4T2H8F8-F1
#
_entry.id   AF-A0A4T2H8F8-F1
#
_cell.length_a   1.000
_cell.length_b   1.000
_cell.length_c   1.000
_cell.angle_alpha   90.00
_cell.angle_beta   90.00
_cell.angle_gamma   90.00
#
_symmetry.space_group_name_H-M   'P 1'
#
loop_
_entity.id
_entity.type
_entity.pdbx_description
1 polymer ?
#
loop_
_entity_poly.entity_id
_entity_poly.type
_entity_poly.pdbx_seq_one_letter_code
_entity_poly.pdbx_strand_id
1 'polypeptide(L)'
;MKTEDLKELLLSIAEEDAIISRLYGLFSLRKGYTVQLLEEIIQHGIKIGWFEMVTVQTGEITHKDIEWKIDNVFQEIIFSDRNFSVMTLFNESDEIPNEFKQFSS
;
A
#
# COMPACT_ATOMS: atom_id res chain seq x y z
N MET A 1 -11.35 5.00 6.24
CA MET A 1 -11.61 4.01 5.18
C MET A 1 -12.30 2.83 5.84
N LYS A 2 -13.25 2.16 5.18
CA LYS A 2 -13.86 0.97 5.78
C LYS A 2 -12.78 -0.05 6.15
N THR A 3 -12.92 -0.72 7.28
CA THR A 3 -11.98 -1.75 7.74
C THR A 3 -11.67 -2.79 6.67
N GLU A 4 -12.68 -3.31 5.97
CA GLU A 4 -12.51 -4.28 4.88
C GLU A 4 -11.64 -3.75 3.74
N ASP A 5 -11.84 -2.50 3.34
CA ASP A 5 -11.07 -1.86 2.26
C ASP A 5 -9.64 -1.56 2.69
N LEU A 6 -9.43 -1.16 3.95
CA LEU A 6 -8.10 -0.93 4.49
C LEU A 6 -7.31 -2.24 4.53
N LYS A 7 -7.95 -3.33 4.96
CA LYS A 7 -7.34 -4.66 4.94
C LYS A 7 -6.97 -5.07 3.51
N GLU A 8 -7.87 -4.88 2.55
CA GLU A 8 -7.60 -5.19 1.14
C GLU A 8 -6.44 -4.37 0.56
N LEU A 9 -6.31 -3.10 0.95
CA LEU A 9 -5.19 -2.24 0.54
C LEU A 9 -3.87 -2.80 1.07
N LEU A 10 -3.81 -3.10 2.37
CA LEU A 10 -2.61 -3.64 3.01
C LEU A 10 -2.25 -5.03 2.46
N LEU A 11 -3.24 -5.87 2.13
CA LEU A 11 -3.03 -7.18 1.52
C LEU A 11 -2.49 -7.04 0.11
N SER A 12 -3.00 -6.10 -0.69
CA SER A 12 -2.45 -5.83 -2.02
C SER A 12 -0.96 -5.47 -1.95
N ILE A 13 -0.52 -4.77 -0.90
CA ILE A 13 0.90 -4.45 -0.69
C ILE A 13 1.69 -5.68 -0.22
N ALA A 14 1.13 -6.50 0.67
CA ALA A 14 1.75 -7.73 1.16
C ALA A 14 1.86 -8.82 0.09
N GLU A 15 0.98 -8.83 -0.89
CA GLU A 15 0.99 -9.80 -2.00
C GLU A 15 1.82 -9.32 -3.21
N GLU A 16 2.53 -8.19 -3.08
CA GLU A 16 3.26 -7.53 -4.18
C GLU A 16 2.35 -7.31 -5.41
N ASP A 17 1.12 -6.86 -5.15
CA ASP A 17 0.09 -6.58 -6.13
C ASP A 17 -0.42 -5.14 -5.97
N ALA A 18 0.53 -4.24 -5.70
CA ALA A 18 0.28 -2.86 -5.28
C ALA A 18 0.97 -1.85 -6.21
N ILE A 19 0.97 -2.16 -7.51
CA ILE A 19 1.27 -1.19 -8.57
C ILE A 19 0.30 0.00 -8.48
N ILE A 20 0.82 1.23 -8.61
CA ILE A 20 0.04 2.46 -8.39
C ILE A 20 -1.21 2.54 -9.28
N SER A 21 -1.12 2.16 -10.55
CA SER A 21 -2.29 2.09 -11.45
C SER A 21 -3.41 1.21 -10.89
N ARG A 22 -3.07 0.06 -10.29
CA ARG A 22 -4.04 -0.86 -9.69
C ARG A 22 -4.64 -0.25 -8.42
N LEU A 23 -3.82 0.27 -7.52
CA LEU A 23 -4.29 0.91 -6.30
C LEU A 23 -5.20 2.11 -6.61
N TYR A 24 -4.78 2.95 -7.56
CA TYR A 24 -5.55 4.11 -8.02
C TYR A 24 -6.89 3.69 -8.63
N GLY A 25 -6.88 2.72 -9.54
CA GLY A 25 -8.08 2.22 -10.20
C GLY A 25 -9.08 1.60 -9.22
N LEU A 26 -8.60 0.82 -8.25
CA LEU A 26 -9.46 0.14 -7.29
C LEU A 26 -9.95 1.06 -6.18
N PHE A 27 -9.04 1.70 -5.45
CA PHE A 27 -9.41 2.44 -4.25
C PHE A 27 -9.92 3.84 -4.56
N SER A 28 -9.31 4.55 -5.52
CA SER A 28 -9.75 5.91 -5.85
C SER A 28 -10.91 5.90 -6.84
N LEU A 29 -10.75 5.28 -8.02
CA LEU A 29 -11.77 5.36 -9.07
C LEU A 29 -13.01 4.50 -8.78
N ARG A 30 -12.85 3.27 -8.30
CA ARG A 30 -13.99 2.36 -8.04
C ARG A 30 -14.62 2.56 -6.66
N LYS A 31 -13.81 2.63 -5.60
CA LYS A 31 -14.31 2.74 -4.22
C LYS A 31 -14.50 4.19 -3.74
N GLY A 32 -13.98 5.18 -4.48
CA GLY A 32 -14.23 6.60 -4.21
C GLY A 32 -13.36 7.20 -3.11
N TYR A 33 -12.27 6.55 -2.70
CA TYR A 33 -11.34 7.11 -1.72
C TYR A 33 -10.47 8.20 -2.35
N THR A 34 -10.11 9.22 -1.56
CA THR A 34 -9.24 10.30 -2.03
C THR A 34 -7.80 9.80 -2.16
N VAL A 35 -7.07 10.31 -3.16
CA VAL A 35 -5.63 10.04 -3.30
C VAL A 35 -4.85 10.50 -2.06
N GLN A 36 -5.30 11.58 -1.40
CA GLN A 36 -4.71 12.06 -0.16
C GLN A 36 -4.78 11.02 0.96
N LEU A 37 -5.91 10.35 1.14
CA LEU A 37 -6.05 9.30 2.15
C LEU A 37 -5.14 8.11 1.84
N LEU A 38 -5.08 7.69 0.58
CA LEU A 38 -4.20 6.59 0.15
C LEU A 38 -2.73 6.95 0.38
N GLU A 39 -2.35 8.17 0.06
CA GLU A 39 -1.01 8.68 0.27
C GLU A 39 -0.65 8.77 1.75
N GLU A 40 -1.56 9.25 2.61
CA GLU A 40 -1.35 9.24 4.07
C GLU A 40 -1.08 7.83 4.62
N ILE A 41 -1.84 6.82 4.16
CA ILE A 41 -1.65 5.42 4.57
C ILE A 41 -0.29 4.89 4.11
N ILE A 42 0.06 5.11 2.83
CA ILE A 42 1.33 4.62 2.27
C ILE A 42 2.52 5.32 2.92
N GLN A 43 2.47 6.65 3.06
CA GLN A 43 3.51 7.43 3.72
C GLN A 43 3.66 7.06 5.19
N HIS A 44 2.57 6.72 5.88
CA HIS A 44 2.65 6.18 7.23
C HIS A 44 3.46 4.87 7.26
N GLY A 45 3.16 3.93 6.38
CA GLY A 45 3.89 2.67 6.27
C GLY A 45 5.37 2.85 5.90
N ILE A 46 5.69 3.78 4.99
CA ILE A 46 7.08 4.15 4.66
C ILE A 46 7.79 4.72 5.90
N LYS A 47 7.12 5.63 6.63
CA LYS A 47 7.69 6.29 7.81
C LYS A 47 8.03 5.31 8.94
N ILE A 48 7.20 4.29 9.16
CA ILE A 48 7.48 3.24 10.16
C ILE A 48 8.40 2.13 9.61
N GLY A 49 8.86 2.27 8.37
CA GLY A 49 9.78 1.35 7.70
C GLY A 49 9.14 0.07 7.19
N TRP A 50 7.81 -0.03 7.17
CA TRP A 50 7.09 -1.21 6.70
C TRP A 50 6.95 -1.26 5.20
N PHE A 51 6.82 -0.12 4.54
CA PHE A 51 6.67 -0.06 3.08
C PHE A 51 7.89 0.57 2.41
N GLU A 52 8.12 0.15 1.18
CA GLU A 52 9.08 0.75 0.26
C GLU A 52 8.36 1.02 -1.07
N MET A 53 8.73 2.12 -1.73
CA MET A 53 8.23 2.45 -3.06
C MET A 53 9.33 2.17 -4.07
N VAL A 54 9.06 1.26 -5.00
CA VAL A 54 10.05 0.72 -5.91
C VAL A 54 9.62 0.89 -7.37
N THR A 55 10.60 0.83 -8.27
CA THR A 55 10.35 0.67 -9.69
C THR A 55 10.04 -0.79 -10.00
N VAL A 56 8.88 -1.11 -10.57
CA VAL A 56 8.44 -2.48 -10.92
C VAL A 56 9.51 -3.27 -11.70
N GLN A 57 10.25 -2.60 -12.60
CA GLN A 57 11.24 -3.24 -13.47
C GLN A 57 12.55 -3.62 -12.76
N THR A 58 12.97 -2.84 -11.77
CA THR A 58 14.30 -2.95 -11.17
C THR A 58 14.26 -3.30 -9.68
N GLY A 59 13.12 -3.15 -9.02
CA GLY A 59 13.00 -3.23 -7.56
C GLY A 59 13.73 -2.10 -6.82
N GLU A 60 14.31 -1.13 -7.54
CA GLU A 60 15.08 -0.06 -6.93
C GLU A 60 14.16 0.99 -6.30
N ILE A 61 14.53 1.47 -5.11
CA ILE A 61 13.86 2.58 -4.43
C ILE A 61 14.30 3.89 -5.09
N THR A 62 13.59 4.30 -6.15
CA THR A 62 13.97 5.47 -6.96
C THR A 62 12.99 6.64 -6.86
N HIS A 63 11.83 6.44 -6.26
CA HIS A 63 10.73 7.41 -6.29
C HIS A 63 10.63 8.20 -4.99
N LYS A 64 10.39 9.51 -5.11
CA LYS A 64 10.15 10.41 -3.97
C LYS A 64 8.67 10.64 -3.71
N ASP A 65 7.87 10.68 -4.77
CA ASP A 65 6.46 11.00 -4.75
C ASP A 65 5.67 9.96 -5.54
N ILE A 66 4.39 9.75 -5.17
CA ILE A 66 3.49 8.83 -5.86
C ILE A 66 2.77 9.56 -6.99
N GLU A 67 2.87 9.06 -8.21
CA GLU A 67 2.12 9.56 -9.36
C GLU A 67 0.78 8.83 -9.51
N TRP A 68 -0.26 9.33 -8.85
CA TRP A 68 -1.62 8.75 -8.91
C TRP A 68 -2.27 8.86 -10.30
N LYS A 69 -2.02 7.88 -11.17
CA LYS A 69 -2.59 7.79 -12.52
C LYS A 69 -2.88 6.34 -12.90
N ILE A 70 -3.88 6.14 -13.75
CA ILE A 70 -4.31 4.81 -14.19
C ILE A 70 -3.30 4.11 -15.12
N ASP A 71 -2.42 4.89 -15.75
CA ASP A 71 -1.35 4.42 -16.63
C ASP A 71 0.02 4.33 -15.92
N ASN A 72 0.08 4.61 -14.61
CA ASN A 72 1.29 4.42 -13.82
C ASN A 72 1.49 2.94 -13.48
N VAL A 73 2.18 2.24 -14.38
CA VAL A 73 2.54 0.82 -14.25
C VAL A 73 3.99 0.63 -13.79
N PHE A 74 4.67 1.71 -13.38
CA PHE A 74 6.10 1.69 -13.08
C PHE A 74 6.40 1.80 -11.59
N GLN A 75 5.52 2.46 -10.83
CA GLN A 75 5.64 2.57 -9.38
C GLN A 75 4.83 1.47 -8.70
N GLU A 76 5.42 0.88 -7.68
CA GLU A 76 4.80 -0.13 -6.84
C GLU A 76 5.15 0.10 -5.37
N ILE A 77 4.20 -0.18 -4.49
CA ILE A 77 4.41 -0.18 -3.05
C ILE A 77 4.56 -1.64 -2.61
N ILE A 78 5.68 -1.95 -1.97
CA ILE A 78 5.94 -3.29 -1.43
C ILE A 78 6.13 -3.22 0.08
N PHE A 79 5.99 -4.35 0.77
CA PHE A 79 6.53 -4.49 2.12
C PHE A 79 8.06 -4.51 2.08
N SER A 80 8.69 -3.83 3.04
CA SER A 80 10.14 -3.88 3.22
C SER A 80 10.54 -5.27 3.69
N ASP A 81 11.57 -5.86 3.06
CA ASP A 81 12.14 -7.16 3.44
C ASP A 81 12.53 -7.26 4.93
N ARG A 82 12.87 -6.12 5.54
CA ARG A 82 13.17 -6.00 6.98
C ARG A 82 11.99 -6.39 7.88
N ASN A 83 10.77 -6.42 7.33
CA ASN A 83 9.53 -6.71 8.02
C ASN A 83 8.84 -7.99 7.48
N PHE A 84 9.59 -8.92 6.89
CA PHE A 84 9.05 -10.19 6.38
C PHE A 84 8.17 -10.95 7.39
N SER A 85 8.53 -10.92 8.68
CA SER A 85 7.72 -11.53 9.74
C SER A 85 6.37 -10.84 9.93
N VAL A 86 6.31 -9.51 9.79
CA VAL A 86 5.07 -8.73 9.87
C VAL A 86 4.18 -9.03 8.67
N MET A 87 4.76 -9.06 7.47
CA MET A 87 4.07 -9.44 6.23
C MET A 87 3.47 -10.85 6.33
N THR A 88 4.25 -11.83 6.79
CA THR A 88 3.78 -13.22 6.98
C THR A 88 2.63 -13.29 7.98
N LEU A 89 2.77 -12.65 9.15
CA LEU A 89 1.72 -12.65 10.18
C LEU A 89 0.44 -11.94 9.70
N PHE A 90 0.58 -10.89 8.89
CA PHE A 90 -0.55 -10.17 8.35
C PHE A 90 -1.31 -11.00 7.31
N ASN A 91 -0.60 -11.73 6.43
CA ASN A 91 -1.22 -12.62 5.44
C ASN A 91 -1.99 -13.79 6.10
N GLU A 92 -1.59 -14.22 7.30
CA GLU A 92 -2.26 -15.29 8.05
C GLU A 92 -3.38 -14.78 8.98
N SER A 93 -3.43 -13.48 9.27
CA SER A 93 -4.35 -12.88 10.23
C SER A 93 -5.52 -12.17 9.56
N ASP A 94 -6.70 -12.29 10.16
CA ASP A 94 -7.86 -11.52 9.70
C ASP A 94 -7.88 -10.07 10.20
N GLU A 95 -6.93 -9.69 11.07
CA GLU A 95 -6.90 -8.40 11.75
C GLU A 95 -6.02 -7.36 11.07
N ILE A 96 -6.46 -6.09 11.14
CA ILE A 96 -5.64 -4.95 10.73
C ILE A 96 -4.56 -4.68 11.79
N PRO A 97 -3.28 -4.50 11.40
CA PRO A 97 -2.21 -4.13 12.32
C PRO A 97 -2.54 -2.85 13.08
N ASN A 98 -2.14 -2.78 14.35
CA ASN A 98 -2.48 -1.67 15.24
C ASN A 98 -2.04 -0.30 14.70
N GLU A 99 -0.91 -0.28 14.00
CA GLU A 99 -0.29 0.85 13.33
C GLU A 99 -1.24 1.51 12.32
N PHE A 100 -2.11 0.72 11.68
CA PHE A 100 -3.03 1.18 10.64
C PHE A 100 -4.46 1.38 11.13
N LYS A 101 -4.81 0.96 12.35
CA LYS A 101 -6.20 1.08 12.87
C LYS A 101 -6.74 2.51 12.84
N GLN A 102 -5.88 3.53 12.96
CA GLN A 102 -6.29 4.94 12.84
C GLN A 102 -6.92 5.33 11.49
N PHE A 103 -6.64 4.56 10.42
CA PHE A 103 -7.22 4.79 9.09
C PHE A 103 -8.53 4.02 8.87
N SER A 104 -8.88 3.12 9.79
CA SER A 104 -10.14 2.38 9.76
C SER A 104 -11.28 3.20 10.38
N SER A 105 -12.48 3.06 9.82
CA SER A 105 -13.72 3.70 10.25
C SER A 105 -14.84 2.69 10.30
#